data_AF-A0A1H3F683-F1
#
_entry.id   AF-A0A1H3F683-F1
#
_cell.length_a   1.000
_cell.length_b   1.000
_cell.length_c   1.000
_cell.angle_alpha   90.00
_cell.angle_beta   90.00
_cell.angle_gamma   90.00
#
_symmetry.space_group_name_H-M   'P 1'
#
loop_
_entity.id
_entity.type
_entity.pdbx_description
1 polymer ?
#
loop_
_entity_poly.entity_id
_entity_poly.type
_entity_poly.pdbx_seq_one_letter_code
_entity_poly.pdbx_strand_id
1 'polypeptide(L)'
;MIIRKDNLLLLPEVYLIIASIFYWVNTSTLFNPFAIIFIGVLLYQVIIKNKIAGLLISSVFILLNLYMVLALISELSEFTTSNNSFIRLLVFGVLFLGLNLIASIFMFKKHLVK
;
A
#
# COMPACT_ATOMS: atom_id res chain seq x y z
N MET A 1 -8.48 -13.97 -22.97
CA MET A 1 -7.14 -13.41 -22.64
C MET A 1 -6.48 -14.35 -21.63
N ILE A 2 -5.51 -15.17 -22.07
CA ILE A 2 -4.82 -16.12 -21.19
C ILE A 2 -3.76 -15.35 -20.42
N ILE A 3 -4.01 -15.06 -19.14
CA ILE A 3 -3.04 -14.39 -18.28
C ILE A 3 -1.94 -15.42 -17.94
N ARG A 4 -0.73 -15.21 -18.47
CA ARG A 4 0.43 -16.05 -18.14
C ARG A 4 0.81 -15.92 -16.66
N LYS A 5 1.29 -17.01 -16.05
CA LYS A 5 1.67 -17.11 -14.62
C LYS A 5 2.69 -16.04 -14.19
N ASP A 6 3.51 -15.61 -15.14
CA ASP A 6 4.51 -14.54 -15.08
C ASP A 6 3.91 -13.14 -14.88
N ASN A 7 2.67 -12.90 -15.32
CA ASN A 7 1.96 -11.61 -15.12
C ASN A 7 1.26 -11.52 -13.76
N LEU A 8 0.81 -12.65 -13.21
CA LEU A 8 0.24 -12.72 -11.86
C LEU A 8 1.27 -12.34 -10.77
N LEU A 9 2.55 -12.46 -11.08
CA LEU A 9 3.63 -12.08 -10.18
C LEU A 9 3.79 -10.56 -10.05
N LEU A 10 3.34 -9.73 -11.00
CA LEU A 10 3.49 -8.27 -10.94
C LEU A 10 2.34 -7.55 -10.22
N LEU A 11 1.28 -8.27 -9.88
CA LEU A 11 0.08 -7.73 -9.26
C LEU A 11 0.35 -6.89 -8.00
N PRO A 12 1.17 -7.31 -7.03
CA PRO A 12 1.29 -6.55 -5.79
C PRO A 12 2.05 -5.23 -5.98
N GLU A 13 3.11 -5.18 -6.80
CA GLU A 13 3.81 -3.91 -7.06
C GLU A 13 2.94 -2.93 -7.84
N VAL A 14 2.24 -3.40 -8.88
CA VAL A 14 1.35 -2.56 -9.68
C VAL A 14 0.20 -2.03 -8.83
N TYR A 15 -0.38 -2.87 -7.97
CA TYR A 15 -1.41 -2.43 -7.03
C TYR A 15 -0.86 -1.34 -6.09
N LEU A 16 0.32 -1.53 -5.48
CA LEU A 16 0.90 -0.55 -4.55
C LEU A 16 1.25 0.78 -5.25
N ILE A 17 1.60 0.75 -6.54
CA ILE A 17 1.78 1.97 -7.34
C ILE A 17 0.44 2.69 -7.48
N ILE A 18 -0.62 1.98 -7.86
CA ILE A 18 -1.97 2.56 -8.00
C ILE A 18 -2.46 3.11 -6.67
N ALA A 19 -2.26 2.38 -5.57
CA ALA A 19 -2.61 2.84 -4.22
C ALA A 19 -1.83 4.10 -3.82
N SER A 20 -0.55 4.20 -4.20
CA SER A 20 0.30 5.37 -3.95
C SER A 20 -0.15 6.58 -4.77
N ILE A 21 -0.56 6.38 -6.03
CA ILE A 21 -1.17 7.42 -6.87
C ILE A 21 -2.52 7.86 -6.29
N PHE A 22 -3.36 6.92 -5.85
CA PHE A 22 -4.63 7.22 -5.20
C PHE A 22 -4.42 8.09 -3.96
N TYR A 23 -3.49 7.73 -3.09
CA TYR A 23 -3.08 8.56 -1.94
C TYR A 23 -2.67 9.97 -2.38
N TRP A 24 -1.82 10.07 -3.42
CA TRP A 24 -1.32 11.36 -3.91
C TRP A 24 -2.44 12.26 -4.45
N VAL A 25 -3.34 11.73 -5.27
CA VAL A 25 -4.48 12.50 -5.81
C VAL A 25 -5.42 13.00 -4.71
N ASN A 26 -5.50 12.26 -3.59
CA ASN A 26 -6.30 12.66 -2.43
C ASN A 26 -5.54 13.56 -1.44
N THR A 27 -4.28 13.91 -1.71
CA THR A 27 -3.56 14.92 -0.92
C THR A 27 -3.85 16.32 -1.47
N SER A 28 -3.93 17.33 -0.61
CA SER A 28 -4.18 18.73 -1.00
C SER A 28 -2.99 19.42 -1.67
N THR A 29 -1.88 18.71 -1.89
CA THR A 29 -0.63 19.24 -2.43
C THR A 29 -0.22 18.53 -3.71
N LEU A 30 0.02 19.30 -4.78
CA LEU A 30 0.51 18.76 -6.05
C LEU A 30 1.90 18.16 -5.89
N PHE A 31 2.79 18.84 -5.15
CA PHE A 31 4.13 18.33 -4.87
C PHE A 31 4.15 17.52 -3.56
N ASN A 32 4.19 16.20 -3.70
CA ASN A 32 4.29 15.26 -2.58
C ASN A 32 5.54 14.37 -2.74
N PRO A 33 6.68 14.74 -2.11
CA PRO A 33 7.93 13.98 -2.20
C PRO A 33 7.79 12.52 -1.77
N PHE A 34 6.96 12.23 -0.76
CA PHE A 34 6.76 10.87 -0.27
C PHE A 34 6.07 10.00 -1.32
N ALA A 35 5.02 10.51 -1.96
CA ALA A 35 4.34 9.80 -3.04
C ALA A 35 5.29 9.53 -4.22
N ILE A 36 6.09 10.53 -4.61
CA ILE A 36 7.09 10.39 -5.68
C ILE A 36 8.11 9.30 -5.34
N ILE A 37 8.65 9.31 -4.11
CA ILE A 37 9.61 8.29 -3.65
C ILE A 37 8.96 6.90 -3.67
N PHE A 38 7.75 6.75 -3.12
CA PHE A 38 7.05 5.46 -3.08
C PHE A 38 6.80 4.90 -4.47
N ILE A 39 6.33 5.71 -5.40
CA ILE A 39 6.13 5.30 -6.80
C ILE A 39 7.48 4.96 -7.45
N GLY A 40 8.50 5.78 -7.24
CA GLY A 40 9.84 5.57 -7.80
C GLY A 40 10.47 4.24 -7.36
N VAL A 41 10.43 3.92 -6.07
CA VAL A 41 11.00 2.65 -5.57
C VAL A 41 10.21 1.43 -6.03
N LEU A 42 8.88 1.55 -6.16
CA LEU A 42 8.05 0.46 -6.69
C LEU A 42 8.28 0.26 -8.19
N LEU A 43 8.41 1.33 -8.98
CA LEU A 43 8.77 1.26 -10.39
C LEU A 43 10.14 0.63 -10.59
N TYR A 44 11.12 1.03 -9.79
CA TYR A 44 12.44 0.39 -9.74
C TYR A 44 12.30 -1.12 -9.48
N GLN A 45 11.48 -1.51 -8.51
CA GLN A 45 11.30 -2.92 -8.18
C GLN A 45 10.57 -3.72 -9.28
N VAL A 46 9.62 -3.10 -10.00
CA VAL A 46 8.95 -3.71 -11.17
C VAL A 46 9.95 -4.02 -12.28
N ILE A 47 10.91 -3.12 -12.52
CA ILE A 47 11.90 -3.25 -13.60
C ILE A 47 13.02 -4.23 -13.21
N ILE A 48 13.66 -3.99 -12.05
CA ILE A 48 14.88 -4.70 -11.65
C ILE A 48 14.57 -6.05 -11.00
N LYS A 49 13.43 -6.16 -10.30
CA LYS A 49 12.97 -7.40 -9.63
C LYS A 49 14.03 -8.00 -8.68
N ASN A 50 14.88 -7.15 -8.09
CA ASN A 50 15.92 -7.58 -7.18
C ASN A 50 15.29 -8.15 -5.90
N LYS A 51 15.76 -9.32 -5.48
CA LYS A 51 15.24 -10.05 -4.33
C LYS A 51 15.33 -9.24 -3.03
N ILE A 52 16.52 -8.75 -2.70
CA ILE A 52 16.81 -8.03 -1.45
C ILE A 52 16.03 -6.72 -1.42
N ALA A 53 16.07 -5.95 -2.51
CA ALA A 53 15.31 -4.71 -2.62
C ALA A 53 13.80 -4.95 -2.47
N GLY A 54 13.28 -6.00 -3.09
CA GLY A 54 11.88 -6.39 -2.98
C GLY A 54 11.44 -6.73 -1.55
N LEU A 55 12.27 -7.45 -0.81
CA LEU A 55 12.03 -7.75 0.61
C LEU A 55 12.08 -6.48 1.48
N LEU A 56 13.06 -5.60 1.26
CA LEU A 56 13.17 -4.34 2.00
C LEU A 56 11.98 -3.41 1.72
N ILE A 57 11.65 -3.18 0.44
CA ILE A 57 10.55 -2.31 0.03
C ILE A 57 9.23 -2.83 0.60
N SER A 58 8.93 -4.13 0.43
CA SER A 58 7.69 -4.70 0.96
C SER A 58 7.62 -4.64 2.49
N SER A 59 8.74 -4.85 3.19
CA SER A 59 8.80 -4.71 4.66
C SER A 59 8.50 -3.28 5.10
N VAL A 60 9.07 -2.28 4.43
CA VAL A 60 8.79 -0.87 4.71
C VAL A 60 7.31 -0.56 4.49
N PHE A 61 6.72 -1.02 3.39
CA PHE A 61 5.28 -0.84 3.13
C PHE A 61 4.39 -1.53 4.17
N ILE A 62 4.76 -2.73 4.65
CA ILE A 62 4.06 -3.41 5.74
C ILE A 62 4.11 -2.55 7.01
N LEU A 63 5.31 -2.11 7.42
CA LEU A 63 5.49 -1.31 8.63
C LEU A 63 4.74 0.03 8.56
N LEU A 64 4.78 0.71 7.42
CA LEU A 64 4.03 1.95 7.20
C LEU A 64 2.53 1.73 7.29
N ASN A 65 1.99 0.67 6.67
CA ASN A 65 0.56 0.39 6.77
C ASN A 65 0.15 -0.04 8.18
N LEU A 66 0.99 -0.79 8.90
CA LEU A 66 0.72 -1.10 10.31
C LEU A 66 0.71 0.16 11.18
N TYR A 67 1.66 1.07 10.96
CA TYR A 67 1.66 2.38 11.62
C TYR A 67 0.37 3.17 11.30
N MET A 68 -0.07 3.17 10.05
CA MET A 68 -1.34 3.81 9.65
C MET A 68 -2.57 3.12 10.25
N VAL A 69 -2.54 1.80 10.48
CA VAL A 69 -3.62 1.10 11.22
C VAL A 69 -3.69 1.60 12.66
N LEU A 70 -2.54 1.81 13.31
CA LEU A 70 -2.51 2.41 14.65
C LEU A 70 -3.09 3.83 14.64
N ALA A 71 -2.76 4.63 13.62
CA ALA A 71 -3.32 5.97 13.44
C ALA A 71 -4.85 5.92 13.22
N LEU A 72 -5.35 5.00 12.39
CA LEU A 72 -6.77 4.81 12.16
C LEU A 72 -7.50 4.43 13.46
N ILE A 73 -6.94 3.52 14.26
CA ILE A 73 -7.51 3.14 15.55
C ILE A 73 -7.53 4.34 16.50
N SER A 74 -6.46 5.14 16.54
CA SER A 74 -6.38 6.36 17.34
C SER A 74 -7.49 7.34 16.96
N GLU A 75 -7.65 7.65 15.67
CA GLU A 75 -8.67 8.58 15.19
C GLU A 75 -10.09 8.06 15.44
N LEU A 76 -10.33 6.75 15.25
CA LEU A 76 -11.62 6.14 15.56
C LEU A 76 -11.97 6.20 17.06
N SER A 77 -10.97 6.21 17.94
CA SER A 77 -11.18 6.28 19.40
C SER A 77 -11.64 7.66 19.89
N GLU A 78 -11.44 8.71 19.10
CA GLU A 78 -11.88 10.07 19.43
C GLU A 78 -13.39 10.27 19.18
N PHE A 79 -14.02 9.39 18.40
CA PHE A 79 -15.46 9.48 18.14
C PHE A 79 -16.26 9.03 19.37
N THR A 80 -17.11 9.92 19.87
CA THR A 80 -18.06 9.61 20.95
C THR A 80 -19.34 8.94 20.47
N THR A 81 -19.61 8.97 19.17
CA THR A 81 -20.81 8.37 18.54
C THR A 81 -20.48 7.81 17.15
N SER A 82 -21.15 6.71 16.79
CA SER A 82 -21.02 6.04 15.48
C SER A 82 -21.81 6.76 14.38
N ASN A 83 -21.41 7.99 14.07
CA ASN A 83 -22.03 8.80 13.04
C ASN A 83 -21.51 8.47 11.61
N ASN A 84 -22.00 9.20 10.60
CA ASN A 84 -21.59 8.98 9.20
C ASN A 84 -20.09 9.17 8.97
N SER A 85 -19.43 10.05 9.71
CA SER A 85 -17.98 10.29 9.60
C SER A 85 -17.20 9.10 10.16
N PHE A 86 -17.61 8.57 11.32
CA PHE A 86 -17.03 7.35 11.91
C PHE A 86 -17.12 6.17 10.93
N ILE A 87 -18.31 5.91 10.38
CA ILE A 87 -18.52 4.80 9.44
C ILE A 87 -17.67 4.98 8.18
N ARG A 88 -17.61 6.20 7.63
CA ARG A 88 -16.79 6.49 6.45
C ARG A 88 -15.31 6.23 6.72
N LEU A 89 -14.78 6.74 7.83
CA LEU A 89 -13.38 6.56 8.20
C LEU A 89 -13.06 5.08 8.41
N LEU A 90 -13.91 4.36 9.14
CA LEU A 90 -13.73 2.93 9.39
C LEU A 90 -13.72 2.12 8.10
N VAL A 91 -14.73 2.29 7.24
CA VAL A 91 -14.87 1.48 6.03
C VAL A 91 -13.75 1.78 5.03
N PHE A 92 -13.52 3.06 4.71
CA PHE A 92 -12.47 3.43 3.76
C PHE A 92 -11.07 3.14 4.30
N GLY A 93 -10.83 3.44 5.58
CA GLY A 93 -9.55 3.19 6.24
C GLY A 93 -9.22 1.70 6.26
N VAL A 94 -10.14 0.84 6.71
CA VAL A 94 -9.91 -0.61 6.77
C VAL A 94 -9.72 -1.21 5.38
N LEU A 95 -10.54 -0.82 4.39
CA LEU A 95 -10.39 -1.35 3.03
C LEU A 95 -9.06 -0.94 2.41
N PHE A 96 -8.71 0.34 2.47
CA PHE A 96 -7.48 0.84 1.87
C PHE A 96 -6.23 0.24 2.54
N LEU A 97 -6.15 0.31 3.88
CA LEU A 97 -5.01 -0.23 4.61
C LEU A 97 -4.94 -1.77 4.54
N GLY A 98 -6.08 -2.43 4.59
CA GLY A 98 -6.17 -3.89 4.47
C GLY A 98 -5.67 -4.40 3.12
N LEU A 99 -6.14 -3.80 2.02
CA LEU A 99 -5.68 -4.16 0.68
C LEU A 99 -4.18 -3.85 0.49
N ASN A 100 -3.70 -2.73 1.01
CA ASN A 100 -2.27 -2.39 0.99
C ASN A 100 -1.41 -3.39 1.77
N LEU A 101 -1.86 -3.83 2.95
CA LEU A 101 -1.18 -4.87 3.72
C LEU A 101 -1.15 -6.20 2.96
N ILE A 102 -2.28 -6.63 2.40
CA ILE A 102 -2.35 -7.87 1.61
C ILE A 102 -1.37 -7.81 0.44
N ALA A 103 -1.37 -6.72 -0.34
CA ALA A 103 -0.47 -6.55 -1.47
C ALA A 103 1.01 -6.53 -1.04
N SER A 104 1.34 -5.84 0.06
CA SER A 104 2.71 -5.77 0.58
C SER A 104 3.19 -7.13 1.08
N ILE A 105 2.34 -7.90 1.76
CA ILE A 105 2.64 -9.27 2.19
C ILE A 105 2.84 -10.20 0.98
N PHE A 106 2.02 -10.04 -0.07
CA PHE A 106 2.18 -10.83 -1.28
C PHE A 106 3.48 -10.51 -2.01
N MET A 107 3.87 -9.23 -2.08
CA MET A 107 5.17 -8.79 -2.59
C MET A 107 6.32 -9.39 -1.78
N PHE A 108 6.22 -9.36 -0.44
CA PHE A 108 7.21 -9.96 0.45
C PHE A 108 7.36 -11.45 0.19
N LYS A 109 6.25 -12.21 0.19
CA LYS A 109 6.26 -13.66 -0.07
C LYS A 109 6.84 -13.99 -1.45
N LYS A 110 6.51 -13.19 -2.47
CA LYS A 110 7.04 -13.34 -3.83
C LYS A 110 8.57 -13.25 -3.85
N HIS A 111 9.15 -12.28 -3.14
CA HIS A 111 10.61 -12.07 -3.09
C HIS A 111 11.31 -12.85 -1.97
N LEU A 112 10.58 -13.60 -1.16
CA LEU A 112 11.17 -14.56 -0.23
C LEU A 112 11.54 -15.85 -0.97
N VAL A 113 10.61 -16.35 -1.79
CA VAL A 113 10.71 -17.66 -2.46
C VAL A 113 11.50 -17.61 -3.78
N LYS A 114 11.43 -16.50 -4.52
CA LYS A 114 12.30 -16.22 -5.67
C LYS A 114 13.52 -15.46 -5.18
#